data_AF-A0A369L8X5-F1
#
_entry.id   AF-A0A369L8X5-F1
#
_cell.length_a   1.000
_cell.length_b   1.000
_cell.length_c   1.000
_cell.angle_alpha   90.00
_cell.angle_beta   90.00
_cell.angle_gamma   90.00
#
_symmetry.space_group_name_H-M   'P 1'
#
loop_
_entity.id
_entity.type
_entity.pdbx_description
1 polymer ?
#
loop_
_entity_poly.entity_id
_entity_poly.type
_entity_poly.pdbx_seq_one_letter_code
_entity_poly.pdbx_strand_id
1 'polypeptide(L)'
;MPFGAGETPAAPATPHAWTPSQFKPRDLREARAHRNEPAQTSANEANRKHNVREYTLGEEIANSISHGVGALLAIAAIPILVVKAVSHGGGILLFAALVYTLTMLLEYTMSTLYHALAVDKAKRVFKVLDHSCIYLFIAGSYTPFCLISLADSNGIVLCAFVWVLAVIGVACEAFWVFRPRWISAVLYLALGWSIVGFLPALIQAIPAAGLWLLVAGGLCYSVGCVFYVLKKIPYMHSIFHLWVVAGSVLQFLAIALYVM
;
A
#
# COMPACT_ATOMS: atom_id res chain seq x y z
N MET A 1 -35.60 85.72 6.46
CA MET A 1 -35.08 84.52 5.78
C MET A 1 -34.71 84.88 4.35
N PRO A 2 -33.45 84.70 3.96
CA PRO A 2 -33.15 84.26 2.60
C PRO A 2 -32.23 83.02 2.57
N PHE A 3 -32.44 82.22 1.53
CA PHE A 3 -31.82 80.94 1.26
C PHE A 3 -30.34 81.07 0.89
N GLY A 4 -29.48 80.23 1.49
CA GLY A 4 -28.08 80.07 1.10
C GLY A 4 -27.94 79.15 -0.13
N ALA A 5 -27.13 79.59 -1.09
CA ALA A 5 -26.82 78.88 -2.32
C ALA A 5 -26.02 77.58 -2.04
N GLY A 6 -26.43 76.48 -2.67
CA GLY A 6 -25.71 75.21 -2.63
C GLY A 6 -24.50 75.20 -3.56
N GLU A 7 -23.36 74.72 -3.06
CA GLU A 7 -22.18 74.41 -3.86
C GLU A 7 -22.37 73.07 -4.60
N THR A 8 -22.17 73.07 -5.92
CA THR A 8 -22.09 71.87 -6.75
C THR A 8 -20.72 71.19 -6.60
N PRO A 9 -20.64 69.86 -6.42
CA PRO A 9 -19.35 69.17 -6.35
C PRO A 9 -18.68 69.07 -7.75
N ALA A 10 -17.36 69.26 -7.77
CA ALA A 10 -16.53 69.19 -8.98
C ALA A 10 -16.48 67.76 -9.57
N ALA A 11 -16.47 67.67 -10.90
CA ALA A 11 -16.38 66.42 -11.65
C ALA A 11 -15.03 65.70 -11.44
N PRO A 12 -14.99 64.35 -11.43
CA PRO A 12 -13.74 63.61 -11.28
C PRO A 12 -12.84 63.74 -12.52
N ALA A 13 -11.54 63.92 -12.29
CA ALA A 13 -10.53 63.98 -13.35
C ALA A 13 -10.48 62.67 -14.16
N THR A 14 -10.36 62.79 -15.48
CA THR A 14 -10.22 61.67 -16.41
C THR A 14 -8.92 60.90 -16.15
N PRO A 15 -8.91 59.55 -16.14
CA PRO A 15 -7.67 58.80 -16.02
C PRO A 15 -6.83 59.00 -17.28
N HIS A 16 -5.54 59.31 -17.11
CA HIS A 16 -4.57 59.40 -18.20
C HIS A 16 -4.59 58.11 -19.04
N ALA A 17 -4.93 58.23 -20.31
CA ALA A 17 -4.88 57.13 -21.26
C ALA A 17 -3.42 56.68 -21.50
N TRP A 18 -3.15 55.39 -21.29
CA TRP A 18 -1.85 54.78 -21.56
C TRP A 18 -1.52 54.87 -23.06
N THR A 19 -0.33 55.39 -23.40
CA THR A 19 0.14 55.48 -24.79
C THR A 19 1.34 54.54 -25.04
N PRO A 20 1.36 53.78 -26.16
CA PRO A 20 2.41 52.79 -26.44
C PRO A 20 3.83 53.34 -26.57
N SER A 21 4.01 54.66 -26.68
CA SER A 21 5.32 55.32 -26.79
C SER A 21 6.14 55.30 -25.51
N GLN A 22 5.56 54.91 -24.37
CA GLN A 22 6.24 54.75 -23.09
C GLN A 22 7.03 53.44 -22.97
N PHE A 23 6.84 52.50 -23.92
CA PHE A 23 7.52 51.21 -23.90
C PHE A 23 8.98 51.34 -24.37
N LYS A 24 9.95 51.23 -23.45
CA LYS A 24 11.38 51.22 -23.80
C LYS A 24 11.83 49.77 -24.05
N PRO A 25 12.52 49.47 -25.18
CA PRO A 25 12.98 48.11 -25.52
C PRO A 25 14.03 47.52 -24.56
N ARG A 26 14.47 48.28 -23.54
CA ARG A 26 15.35 47.78 -22.46
C ARG A 26 14.62 46.76 -21.56
N ASP A 27 13.31 46.90 -21.41
CA ASP A 27 12.48 46.04 -20.55
C ASP A 27 12.39 44.60 -21.06
N LEU A 28 12.49 44.38 -22.38
CA LEU A 28 12.42 43.04 -22.96
C LEU A 28 13.69 42.21 -22.73
N ARG A 29 14.86 42.86 -22.62
CA ARG A 29 16.12 42.14 -22.32
C ARG A 29 16.22 41.78 -20.84
N GLU A 30 15.82 42.68 -19.95
CA GLU A 30 15.73 42.41 -18.51
C GLU A 30 14.65 41.37 -18.19
N ALA A 31 13.48 41.44 -18.83
CA ALA A 31 12.44 40.43 -18.68
C ALA A 31 12.85 39.04 -19.23
N ARG A 32 13.75 38.98 -20.22
CA ARG A 32 14.32 37.71 -20.71
C ARG A 32 15.45 37.20 -19.82
N ALA A 33 16.22 38.09 -19.18
CA ALA A 33 17.25 37.71 -18.21
C ALA A 33 16.63 37.04 -16.97
N HIS A 34 15.55 37.62 -16.42
CA HIS A 34 14.82 37.04 -15.28
C HIS A 34 14.00 35.79 -15.61
N ARG A 35 13.71 35.52 -16.90
CA ARG A 35 13.02 34.29 -17.33
C ARG A 35 13.92 33.06 -17.26
N ASN A 36 15.24 33.25 -17.34
CA ASN A 36 16.23 32.18 -17.41
C ASN A 36 17.03 31.97 -16.13
N GLU A 37 16.77 32.77 -15.08
CA GLU A 37 17.24 32.44 -13.73
C GLU A 37 16.32 31.36 -13.15
N PRO A 38 16.82 30.16 -12.84
CA PRO A 38 16.03 29.20 -12.08
C PRO A 38 15.73 29.85 -10.73
N ALA A 39 14.45 30.17 -10.49
CA ALA A 39 14.00 30.73 -9.23
C ALA A 39 14.28 29.73 -8.09
N GLN A 40 15.46 29.86 -7.48
CA GLN A 40 15.82 29.20 -6.23
C GLN A 40 15.09 29.94 -5.10
N THR A 41 13.78 29.78 -5.03
CA THR A 41 12.99 30.26 -3.89
C THR A 41 13.24 29.35 -2.70
N SER A 42 13.27 29.89 -1.48
CA SER A 42 13.45 29.07 -0.26
C SER A 42 12.31 28.02 -0.09
N ALA A 43 11.19 28.20 -0.79
CA ALA A 43 10.14 27.19 -0.96
C ALA A 43 10.63 25.93 -1.70
N ASN A 44 11.49 26.06 -2.72
CA ASN A 44 12.14 24.94 -3.40
C ASN A 44 13.18 24.24 -2.52
N GLU A 45 13.89 24.97 -1.65
CA GLU A 45 14.80 24.37 -0.67
C GLU A 45 14.07 23.68 0.49
N ALA A 46 12.93 24.23 0.93
CA ALA A 46 12.08 23.62 1.94
C ALA A 46 11.43 22.32 1.43
N ASN A 47 11.01 22.27 0.16
CA ASN A 47 10.44 21.07 -0.46
C ASN A 47 11.47 19.94 -0.64
N ARG A 48 12.76 20.29 -0.76
CA ARG A 48 13.88 19.33 -0.83
C ARG A 48 14.13 18.60 0.50
N LYS A 49 13.56 19.06 1.63
CA LYS A 49 13.75 18.47 2.96
C LYS A 49 12.81 17.30 3.28
N HIS A 50 11.76 17.05 2.50
CA HIS A 50 10.95 15.83 2.62
C HIS A 50 11.10 14.94 1.39
N ASN A 51 12.14 14.11 1.43
CA ASN A 51 12.62 13.30 0.30
C ASN A 51 11.74 12.04 0.05
N VAL A 52 10.43 12.25 -0.16
CA VAL A 52 9.47 11.19 -0.47
C VAL A 52 8.93 11.42 -1.88
N ARG A 53 9.49 10.70 -2.86
CA ARG A 53 8.96 10.68 -4.22
C ARG A 53 7.51 10.17 -4.21
N GLU A 54 6.62 10.97 -4.77
CA GLU A 54 5.24 10.57 -5.07
C GLU A 54 5.19 9.75 -6.36
N TYR A 55 4.25 8.82 -6.46
CA TYR A 55 4.09 7.99 -7.65
C TYR A 55 3.51 8.83 -8.80
N THR A 56 4.02 8.61 -10.01
CA THR A 56 3.40 9.15 -11.22
C THR A 56 2.05 8.48 -11.47
N LEU A 57 1.18 9.10 -12.28
CA LEU A 57 -0.11 8.51 -12.64
C LEU A 57 0.06 7.11 -13.27
N GLY A 58 1.08 6.91 -14.11
CA GLY A 58 1.37 5.60 -14.71
C GLY A 58 1.77 4.54 -13.67
N GLU A 59 2.51 4.94 -12.63
CA GLU A 59 2.85 4.04 -11.52
C GLU A 59 1.63 3.71 -10.66
N GLU A 60 0.77 4.69 -10.37
CA GLU A 60 -0.48 4.47 -9.63
C GLU A 60 -1.41 3.50 -10.37
N ILE A 61 -1.55 3.66 -11.69
CA ILE A 61 -2.32 2.74 -12.54
C ILE A 61 -1.70 1.33 -12.50
N ALA A 62 -0.39 1.20 -12.67
CA ALA A 62 0.28 -0.10 -12.63
C ALA A 62 0.12 -0.79 -11.27
N ASN A 63 0.24 -0.03 -10.17
CA ASN A 63 0.06 -0.52 -8.81
C ASN A 63 -1.39 -0.96 -8.55
N SER A 64 -2.37 -0.16 -9.00
CA SER A 64 -3.79 -0.47 -8.85
C SER A 64 -4.20 -1.70 -9.67
N ILE A 65 -3.76 -1.81 -10.93
CA ILE A 65 -4.07 -2.97 -11.78
C ILE A 65 -3.44 -4.25 -11.23
N SER A 66 -2.17 -4.22 -10.83
CA SER A 66 -1.45 -5.41 -10.34
C SER A 66 -2.14 -6.04 -9.12
N HIS A 67 -2.52 -5.24 -8.13
CA HIS A 67 -3.28 -5.74 -6.98
C HIS A 67 -4.77 -5.92 -7.27
N GLY A 68 -5.34 -5.22 -8.25
CA GLY A 68 -6.70 -5.48 -8.72
C GLY A 68 -6.85 -6.88 -9.31
N VAL A 69 -5.84 -7.36 -10.05
CA VAL A 69 -5.76 -8.77 -10.49
C VAL A 69 -5.67 -9.71 -9.28
N GLY A 70 -4.86 -9.36 -8.28
CA GLY A 70 -4.80 -10.10 -7.00
C GLY A 70 -6.16 -10.20 -6.31
N ALA A 71 -6.95 -9.14 -6.28
CA ALA A 71 -8.29 -9.12 -5.70
C ALA A 71 -9.25 -10.06 -6.46
N LEU A 72 -9.20 -10.07 -7.79
CA LEU A 72 -9.98 -11.00 -8.61
C LEU A 72 -9.59 -12.47 -8.35
N LEU A 73 -8.28 -12.75 -8.24
CA LEU A 73 -7.80 -14.08 -7.86
C LEU A 73 -8.27 -14.47 -6.45
N ALA A 74 -8.28 -13.52 -5.50
CA ALA A 74 -8.78 -13.76 -4.16
C ALA A 74 -10.28 -14.06 -4.14
N ILE A 75 -11.08 -13.36 -4.95
CA ILE A 75 -12.52 -13.66 -5.13
C ILE A 75 -12.70 -15.10 -5.67
N ALA A 76 -11.89 -15.53 -6.64
CA ALA A 76 -11.94 -16.89 -7.17
C ALA A 76 -11.47 -17.95 -6.15
N ALA A 77 -10.50 -17.62 -5.29
CA ALA A 77 -9.97 -18.51 -4.26
C ALA A 77 -10.99 -18.86 -3.17
N ILE A 78 -11.90 -17.93 -2.82
CA ILE A 78 -12.92 -18.13 -1.77
C ILE A 78 -13.77 -19.38 -2.04
N PRO A 79 -14.54 -19.49 -3.15
CA PRO A 79 -15.40 -20.66 -3.37
C PRO A 79 -14.59 -21.96 -3.49
N ILE A 80 -13.38 -21.92 -4.06
CA ILE A 80 -12.52 -23.10 -4.17
C ILE A 80 -12.19 -23.67 -2.79
N LEU A 81 -11.73 -22.82 -1.86
CA LEU A 81 -11.37 -23.27 -0.51
C LEU A 81 -12.59 -23.57 0.35
N VAL A 82 -13.69 -22.84 0.20
CA VAL A 82 -14.95 -23.13 0.92
C VAL A 82 -15.49 -24.50 0.52
N VAL A 83 -15.59 -24.81 -0.78
CA VAL A 83 -16.06 -26.12 -1.25
C VAL A 83 -15.14 -27.22 -0.76
N LYS A 84 -13.82 -27.03 -0.86
CA LYS A 84 -12.86 -28.03 -0.40
C LYS A 84 -12.97 -28.27 1.11
N ALA A 85 -13.00 -27.21 1.91
CA ALA A 85 -13.13 -27.31 3.35
C ALA A 85 -14.43 -28.00 3.79
N VAL A 86 -15.58 -27.62 3.21
CA VAL A 86 -16.88 -28.24 3.53
C VAL A 86 -16.93 -29.71 3.11
N SER A 87 -16.35 -30.04 1.95
CA SER A 87 -16.29 -31.43 1.46
C SER A 87 -15.43 -32.35 2.34
N HIS A 88 -14.50 -31.79 3.12
CA HIS A 88 -13.63 -32.52 4.05
C HIS A 88 -14.05 -32.37 5.52
N GLY A 89 -15.32 -32.01 5.78
CA GLY A 89 -15.91 -32.00 7.13
C GLY A 89 -16.18 -30.61 7.71
N GLY A 90 -15.78 -29.53 7.04
CA GLY A 90 -16.06 -28.17 7.47
C GLY A 90 -15.36 -27.79 8.78
N GLY A 91 -16.11 -27.18 9.71
CA GLY A 91 -15.60 -26.82 11.04
C GLY A 91 -14.33 -25.95 10.98
N ILE A 92 -13.23 -26.45 11.55
CA ILE A 92 -11.94 -25.74 11.59
C ILE A 92 -11.36 -25.50 10.19
N LEU A 93 -11.60 -26.42 9.24
CA LEU A 93 -11.15 -26.25 7.85
C LEU A 93 -11.84 -25.04 7.21
N LEU A 94 -13.16 -24.92 7.40
CA LEU A 94 -13.93 -23.81 6.85
C LEU A 94 -13.52 -22.49 7.50
N PHE A 95 -13.34 -22.48 8.83
CA PHE A 95 -12.87 -21.30 9.54
C PHE A 95 -11.50 -20.83 9.00
N ALA A 96 -10.53 -21.73 8.91
CA ALA A 96 -9.19 -21.39 8.42
C ALA A 96 -9.21 -20.94 6.93
N ALA A 97 -10.03 -21.57 6.10
CA ALA A 97 -10.23 -21.18 4.70
C ALA A 97 -10.78 -19.75 4.57
N LEU A 98 -11.81 -19.42 5.36
CA LEU A 98 -12.41 -18.09 5.36
C LEU A 98 -11.44 -17.03 5.88
N VAL A 99 -10.75 -17.30 6.98
CA VAL A 99 -9.76 -16.37 7.54
C VAL A 99 -8.65 -16.06 6.52
N TYR A 100 -8.10 -17.09 5.86
CA TYR A 100 -7.08 -16.90 4.83
C TYR A 100 -7.61 -16.10 3.64
N THR A 101 -8.74 -16.50 3.07
CA THR A 101 -9.23 -15.90 1.82
C THR A 101 -9.82 -14.50 2.00
N LEU A 102 -10.46 -14.21 3.14
CA LEU A 102 -11.00 -12.89 3.42
C LEU A 102 -9.89 -11.87 3.72
N THR A 103 -8.84 -12.27 4.44
CA THR A 103 -7.68 -11.39 4.67
C THR A 103 -6.92 -11.13 3.37
N MET A 104 -6.79 -12.14 2.50
CA MET A 104 -6.23 -11.99 1.15
C MET A 104 -7.06 -11.01 0.30
N LEU A 105 -8.38 -11.18 0.26
CA LEU A 105 -9.27 -10.28 -0.47
C LEU A 105 -9.16 -8.85 0.06
N LEU A 106 -9.11 -8.68 1.38
CA LEU A 106 -9.03 -7.38 2.02
C LEU A 106 -7.72 -6.66 1.68
N GLU A 107 -6.58 -7.35 1.73
CA GLU A 107 -5.26 -6.80 1.39
C GLU A 107 -5.22 -6.29 -0.05
N TYR A 108 -5.57 -7.14 -1.02
CA TYR A 108 -5.58 -6.72 -2.43
C TYR A 108 -6.59 -5.61 -2.72
N THR A 109 -7.77 -5.65 -2.10
CA THR A 109 -8.80 -4.62 -2.30
C THR A 109 -8.36 -3.28 -1.74
N MET A 110 -7.84 -3.25 -0.50
CA MET A 110 -7.40 -2.00 0.11
C MET A 110 -6.22 -1.39 -0.64
N SER A 111 -5.32 -2.24 -1.14
CA SER A 111 -4.19 -1.78 -1.95
C SER A 111 -4.61 -1.21 -3.30
N THR A 112 -5.54 -1.89 -3.98
CA THR A 112 -6.12 -1.43 -5.25
C THR A 112 -6.76 -0.05 -5.07
N LEU A 113 -7.57 0.11 -4.01
CA LEU A 113 -8.24 1.37 -3.69
C LEU A 113 -7.28 2.48 -3.29
N TYR A 114 -6.24 2.17 -2.50
CA TYR A 114 -5.20 3.14 -2.13
C TYR A 114 -4.54 3.76 -3.37
N HIS A 115 -4.22 2.94 -4.37
CA HIS A 115 -3.59 3.40 -5.61
C HIS A 115 -4.57 4.01 -6.63
N ALA A 116 -5.85 3.62 -6.59
CA ALA A 116 -6.88 4.20 -7.47
C ALA A 116 -7.37 5.58 -7.03
N LEU A 117 -7.33 5.88 -5.72
CA LEU A 117 -7.88 7.11 -5.18
C LEU A 117 -6.95 8.31 -5.39
N ALA A 118 -7.49 9.35 -6.05
CA ALA A 118 -6.80 10.63 -6.24
C ALA A 118 -7.03 11.64 -5.10
N VAL A 119 -8.09 11.47 -4.30
CA VAL A 119 -8.47 12.42 -3.25
C VAL A 119 -7.57 12.26 -2.02
N ASP A 120 -6.76 13.27 -1.69
CA ASP A 120 -5.72 13.21 -0.64
C ASP A 120 -6.21 12.69 0.73
N LYS A 121 -7.38 13.16 1.18
CA LYS A 121 -7.96 12.74 2.47
C LYS A 121 -8.28 11.25 2.47
N ALA A 122 -8.94 10.77 1.41
CA ALA A 122 -9.27 9.35 1.26
C ALA A 122 -7.99 8.52 1.09
N LYS A 123 -7.05 8.98 0.25
CA LYS A 123 -5.77 8.31 0.01
C LYS A 123 -4.97 8.07 1.28
N ARG A 124 -4.98 9.03 2.22
CA ARG A 124 -4.32 8.86 3.53
C ARG A 124 -4.94 7.74 4.36
N VAL A 125 -6.27 7.65 4.40
CA VAL A 125 -6.98 6.59 5.13
C VAL A 125 -6.71 5.23 4.49
N PHE A 126 -6.86 5.13 3.17
CA PHE A 126 -6.63 3.88 2.45
C PHE A 126 -5.17 3.44 2.48
N LYS A 127 -4.21 4.35 2.61
CA LYS A 127 -2.81 4.00 2.87
C LYS A 127 -2.63 3.25 4.18
N VAL A 128 -3.26 3.74 5.26
CA VAL A 128 -3.21 3.08 6.57
C VAL A 128 -3.90 1.72 6.51
N LEU A 129 -5.04 1.63 5.84
CA LEU A 129 -5.76 0.36 5.64
C LEU A 129 -4.93 -0.63 4.83
N ASP A 130 -4.38 -0.22 3.69
CA ASP A 130 -3.51 -1.02 2.83
C ASP A 130 -2.34 -1.62 3.63
N HIS A 131 -1.60 -0.78 4.36
CA HIS A 131 -0.46 -1.28 5.16
C HIS A 131 -0.91 -2.15 6.35
N SER A 132 -2.06 -1.85 6.95
CA SER A 132 -2.65 -2.68 8.02
C SER A 132 -3.04 -4.07 7.51
N CYS A 133 -3.58 -4.16 6.29
CA CYS A 133 -4.03 -5.41 5.72
C CYS A 133 -2.89 -6.38 5.43
N ILE A 134 -1.67 -5.89 5.19
CA ILE A 134 -0.48 -6.75 5.08
C ILE A 134 -0.28 -7.57 6.37
N TYR A 135 -0.39 -6.94 7.55
CA TYR A 135 -0.29 -7.67 8.83
C TYR A 135 -1.38 -8.72 8.98
N LEU A 136 -2.62 -8.36 8.65
CA LEU A 136 -3.76 -9.28 8.73
C LEU A 136 -3.62 -10.45 7.75
N PHE A 137 -3.14 -10.20 6.53
CA PHE A 137 -2.94 -11.24 5.53
C PHE A 137 -1.79 -12.17 5.88
N ILE A 138 -0.70 -11.67 6.47
CA ILE A 138 0.35 -12.54 7.03
C ILE A 138 -0.27 -13.47 8.09
N ALA A 139 -1.03 -12.96 9.06
CA ALA A 139 -1.69 -13.79 10.07
C ALA A 139 -2.72 -14.76 9.48
N GLY A 140 -3.49 -14.30 8.48
CA GLY A 140 -4.44 -15.12 7.74
C GLY A 140 -3.76 -16.28 7.01
N SER A 141 -2.61 -16.04 6.38
CA SER A 141 -1.84 -17.07 5.65
C SER A 141 -1.28 -18.16 6.58
N TYR A 142 -1.02 -17.83 7.85
CA TYR A 142 -0.58 -18.80 8.85
C TYR A 142 -1.71 -19.68 9.36
N THR A 143 -2.95 -19.18 9.36
CA THR A 143 -4.08 -19.80 10.06
C THR A 143 -4.35 -21.24 9.59
N PRO A 144 -4.38 -21.56 8.28
CA PRO A 144 -4.54 -22.95 7.81
C PRO A 144 -3.42 -23.88 8.28
N PHE A 145 -2.16 -23.48 8.15
CA PHE A 145 -1.03 -24.31 8.59
C PHE A 145 -1.06 -24.53 10.11
N CYS A 146 -1.39 -23.50 10.87
CA CYS A 146 -1.40 -23.56 12.33
C CYS A 146 -2.55 -24.41 12.89
N LEU A 147 -3.76 -24.23 12.36
CA LEU A 147 -4.97 -24.85 12.91
C LEU A 147 -5.29 -26.22 12.29
N ILE A 148 -4.72 -26.53 11.13
CA ILE A 148 -4.94 -27.81 10.43
C ILE A 148 -3.67 -28.65 10.49
N SER A 149 -2.60 -28.25 9.80
CA SER A 149 -1.38 -29.07 9.69
C SER A 149 -0.63 -29.22 11.02
N LEU A 150 -0.56 -28.17 11.82
CA LEU A 150 0.16 -28.15 13.10
C LEU A 150 -0.75 -28.31 14.31
N ALA A 151 -1.99 -28.78 14.14
CA ALA A 151 -2.95 -28.93 15.23
C ALA A 151 -2.36 -29.72 16.41
N ASP A 152 -1.68 -30.83 16.12
CA ASP A 152 -1.05 -31.71 17.12
C ASP A 152 0.40 -31.30 17.51
N SER A 153 0.91 -30.21 16.92
CA SER A 153 2.29 -29.74 17.10
C SER A 153 2.36 -28.32 17.68
N ASN A 154 1.41 -27.96 18.56
CA ASN A 154 1.29 -26.63 19.17
C ASN A 154 1.06 -25.48 18.17
N GLY A 155 0.46 -25.75 17.02
CA GLY A 155 0.17 -24.73 16.00
C GLY A 155 -0.68 -23.57 16.52
N ILE A 156 -1.53 -23.80 17.53
CA ILE A 156 -2.30 -22.75 18.19
C ILE A 156 -1.43 -21.67 18.85
N VAL A 157 -0.26 -22.04 19.39
CA VAL A 157 0.69 -21.09 20.00
C VAL A 157 1.26 -20.16 18.93
N LEU A 158 1.66 -20.72 17.79
CA LEU A 158 2.12 -19.94 16.65
C LEU A 158 1.01 -19.05 16.09
N CYS A 159 -0.21 -19.58 15.96
CA CYS A 159 -1.38 -18.82 15.51
C CYS A 159 -1.61 -17.61 16.41
N ALA A 160 -1.67 -17.80 17.72
CA ALA A 160 -1.86 -16.73 18.69
C ALA A 160 -0.73 -15.69 18.63
N PHE A 161 0.53 -16.15 18.55
CA PHE A 161 1.69 -15.28 18.42
C PHE A 161 1.59 -14.36 17.19
N VAL A 162 1.32 -14.94 16.01
CA VAL A 162 1.26 -14.17 14.77
C VAL A 162 0.07 -13.21 14.75
N TRP A 163 -1.10 -13.63 15.24
CA TRP A 163 -2.28 -12.76 15.34
C TRP A 163 -2.08 -11.59 16.32
N VAL A 164 -1.46 -11.84 17.48
CA VAL A 164 -1.13 -10.76 18.44
C VAL A 164 -0.17 -9.76 17.80
N LEU A 165 0.90 -10.23 17.13
CA LEU A 165 1.82 -9.34 16.44
C LEU A 165 1.17 -8.60 15.27
N ALA A 166 0.23 -9.23 14.55
CA ALA A 166 -0.53 -8.57 13.50
C ALA A 166 -1.40 -7.44 14.07
N VAL A 167 -2.11 -7.66 15.18
CA VAL A 167 -2.91 -6.63 15.84
C VAL A 167 -2.03 -5.48 16.34
N ILE A 168 -0.88 -5.78 16.94
CA ILE A 168 0.12 -4.77 17.33
C ILE A 168 0.60 -4.00 16.09
N GLY A 169 0.87 -4.70 14.98
CA GLY A 169 1.27 -4.09 13.71
C GLY A 169 0.23 -3.14 13.13
N VAL A 170 -1.04 -3.53 13.14
CA VAL A 170 -2.18 -2.70 12.73
C VAL A 170 -2.29 -1.46 13.63
N ALA A 171 -2.19 -1.63 14.95
CA ALA A 171 -2.19 -0.50 15.87
C ALA A 171 -1.02 0.45 15.60
N CYS A 172 0.19 -0.08 15.37
CA CYS A 172 1.36 0.71 15.00
C CYS A 172 1.13 1.51 13.70
N GLU A 173 0.50 0.93 12.67
CA GLU A 173 0.19 1.66 11.44
C GLU A 173 -0.87 2.75 11.65
N ALA A 174 -1.87 2.49 12.50
CA ALA A 174 -2.91 3.47 12.83
C ALA A 174 -2.36 4.70 13.59
N PHE A 175 -1.41 4.49 14.51
CA PHE A 175 -0.89 5.56 15.37
C PHE A 175 0.47 6.14 14.93
N TRP A 176 1.26 5.41 14.13
CA TRP A 176 2.62 5.78 13.71
C TRP A 176 2.77 5.90 12.18
N VAL A 177 1.93 6.75 11.59
CA VAL A 177 1.76 6.92 10.13
C VAL A 177 3.04 7.29 9.35
N PHE A 178 4.06 7.86 10.02
CA PHE A 178 5.32 8.31 9.39
C PHE A 178 6.54 7.41 9.67
N ARG A 179 6.32 6.14 9.98
CA ARG A 179 7.44 5.19 10.21
C ARG A 179 8.32 5.00 8.96
N PRO A 180 9.65 4.90 9.12
CA PRO A 180 10.54 4.53 8.02
C PRO A 180 10.14 3.19 7.39
N ARG A 181 10.00 3.17 6.06
CA ARG A 181 9.44 2.04 5.31
C ARG A 181 10.24 0.74 5.43
N TRP A 182 11.56 0.85 5.61
CA TRP A 182 12.40 -0.33 5.82
C TRP A 182 12.07 -1.05 7.13
N ILE A 183 11.58 -0.32 8.14
CA ILE A 183 11.11 -0.92 9.40
C ILE A 183 9.87 -1.75 9.14
N SER A 184 8.91 -1.22 8.36
CA SER A 184 7.73 -1.99 7.92
C SER A 184 8.13 -3.29 7.24
N ALA A 185 9.04 -3.22 6.25
CA ALA A 185 9.53 -4.38 5.53
C ALA A 185 10.18 -5.42 6.47
N VAL A 186 11.02 -4.98 7.40
CA VAL A 186 11.66 -5.86 8.40
C VAL A 186 10.61 -6.49 9.31
N LEU A 187 9.62 -5.74 9.79
CA LEU A 187 8.55 -6.27 10.65
C LEU A 187 7.69 -7.29 9.92
N TYR A 188 7.30 -7.02 8.68
CA TYR A 188 6.55 -7.96 7.85
C TYR A 188 7.35 -9.24 7.61
N LEU A 189 8.64 -9.10 7.28
CA LEU A 189 9.50 -10.24 7.00
C LEU A 189 9.75 -11.07 8.27
N ALA A 190 10.04 -10.44 9.40
CA ALA A 190 10.23 -11.12 10.67
C ALA A 190 8.96 -11.88 11.11
N LEU A 191 7.79 -11.26 10.95
CA LEU A 191 6.50 -11.92 11.21
C LEU A 191 6.29 -13.09 10.26
N GLY A 192 6.52 -12.88 8.96
CA GLY A 192 6.35 -13.87 7.91
C GLY A 192 7.32 -15.06 7.97
N TRP A 193 8.50 -14.89 8.58
CA TRP A 193 9.49 -15.96 8.78
C TRP A 193 9.37 -16.65 10.15
N SER A 194 8.46 -16.24 11.02
CA SER A 194 8.26 -16.87 12.34
C SER A 194 7.91 -18.37 12.26
N ILE A 195 7.31 -18.80 11.15
CA ILE A 195 7.02 -20.21 10.82
C ILE A 195 8.27 -21.11 10.85
N VAL A 196 9.48 -20.56 10.65
CA VAL A 196 10.72 -21.35 10.71
C VAL A 196 10.95 -21.99 12.08
N GLY A 197 10.45 -21.36 13.16
CA GLY A 197 10.48 -21.98 14.49
C GLY A 197 9.71 -23.30 14.58
N PHE A 198 8.78 -23.53 13.65
CA PHE A 198 7.96 -24.74 13.55
C PHE A 198 8.32 -25.60 12.33
N LEU A 199 9.45 -25.31 11.66
CA LEU A 199 9.88 -26.03 10.46
C LEU A 199 10.00 -27.55 10.66
N PRO A 200 10.57 -28.08 11.77
CA PRO A 200 10.62 -29.53 12.00
C PRO A 200 9.23 -30.18 12.04
N ALA A 201 8.25 -29.50 12.66
CA ALA A 201 6.88 -29.98 12.71
C ALA A 201 6.20 -29.90 11.34
N LEU A 202 6.44 -28.83 10.58
CA LEU A 202 5.92 -28.69 9.21
C LEU A 202 6.42 -29.78 8.27
N ILE A 203 7.72 -30.12 8.34
CA ILE A 203 8.31 -31.19 7.51
C ILE A 203 7.59 -32.53 7.75
N GLN A 204 7.11 -32.77 8.97
CA GLN A 204 6.37 -33.97 9.32
C GLN A 204 4.88 -33.88 8.98
N ALA A 205 4.30 -32.67 9.01
CA ALA A 205 2.88 -32.44 8.86
C ALA A 205 2.40 -32.34 7.41
N ILE A 206 3.22 -31.88 6.47
CA ILE A 206 2.83 -31.69 5.07
C ILE A 206 3.79 -32.38 4.10
N PRO A 207 3.29 -32.89 2.94
CA PRO A 207 4.14 -33.45 1.91
C PRO A 207 5.19 -32.46 1.40
N ALA A 208 6.35 -32.97 0.97
CA ALA A 208 7.48 -32.15 0.50
C ALA A 208 7.09 -31.14 -0.59
N ALA A 209 6.18 -31.49 -1.50
CA ALA A 209 5.71 -30.58 -2.53
C ALA A 209 4.98 -29.35 -1.95
N GLY A 210 4.13 -29.54 -0.93
CA GLY A 210 3.48 -28.43 -0.22
C GLY A 210 4.48 -27.56 0.53
N LEU A 211 5.50 -28.17 1.14
CA LEU A 211 6.57 -27.43 1.81
C LEU A 211 7.38 -26.58 0.81
N TRP A 212 7.71 -27.10 -0.37
CA TRP A 212 8.42 -26.33 -1.38
C TRP A 212 7.60 -25.17 -1.94
N LEU A 213 6.28 -25.33 -2.09
CA LEU A 213 5.39 -24.22 -2.44
C LEU A 213 5.39 -23.13 -1.34
N LEU A 214 5.31 -23.53 -0.07
CA LEU A 214 5.39 -22.61 1.07
C LEU A 214 6.73 -21.86 1.09
N VAL A 215 7.85 -22.56 0.92
CA VAL A 215 9.19 -21.96 0.87
C VAL A 215 9.32 -21.01 -0.33
N ALA A 216 8.91 -21.44 -1.51
CA ALA A 216 8.95 -20.60 -2.72
C ALA A 216 8.09 -19.34 -2.54
N GLY A 217 6.90 -19.46 -1.94
CA GLY A 217 6.05 -18.31 -1.58
C GLY A 217 6.74 -17.35 -0.61
N GLY A 218 7.36 -17.86 0.46
CA GLY A 218 8.15 -17.07 1.40
C GLY A 218 9.34 -16.35 0.75
N LEU A 219 10.01 -17.00 -0.19
CA LEU A 219 11.09 -16.40 -0.98
C LEU A 219 10.56 -15.30 -1.92
N CYS A 220 9.41 -15.49 -2.57
CA CYS A 220 8.76 -14.45 -3.37
C CYS A 220 8.50 -13.19 -2.54
N TYR A 221 7.93 -13.31 -1.33
CA TYR A 221 7.73 -12.15 -0.44
C TYR A 221 9.05 -11.49 -0.02
N SER A 222 10.08 -12.30 0.25
CA SER A 222 11.40 -11.81 0.65
C SER A 222 12.08 -11.01 -0.46
N VAL A 223 12.05 -11.53 -1.69
CA VAL A 223 12.55 -10.84 -2.89
C VAL A 223 11.73 -9.58 -3.16
N GLY A 224 10.40 -9.67 -3.03
CA GLY A 224 9.51 -8.51 -3.12
C GLY A 224 9.92 -7.37 -2.17
N CYS A 225 10.27 -7.69 -0.92
CA CYS A 225 10.68 -6.68 0.07
C CYS A 225 11.90 -5.86 -0.40
N VAL A 226 12.82 -6.45 -1.18
CA VAL A 226 13.95 -5.73 -1.77
C VAL A 226 13.43 -4.64 -2.72
N PHE A 227 12.52 -4.99 -3.62
CA PHE A 227 11.90 -4.02 -4.54
C PHE A 227 11.05 -2.95 -3.81
N TYR A 228 10.39 -3.33 -2.71
CA TYR A 228 9.64 -2.39 -1.88
C TYR A 228 10.53 -1.29 -1.27
N VAL A 229 11.72 -1.66 -0.78
CA VAL A 229 12.69 -0.69 -0.23
C VAL A 229 13.29 0.18 -1.34
N LEU A 230 13.46 -0.37 -2.55
CA LEU A 230 14.00 0.31 -3.73
C LEU A 230 13.00 1.19 -4.49
N LYS A 231 11.78 1.41 -3.97
CA LYS A 231 10.71 2.19 -4.62
C LYS A 231 10.99 3.65 -4.99
N LYS A 232 12.18 4.17 -4.65
CA LYS A 232 12.65 5.45 -5.18
C LYS A 232 12.90 5.37 -6.69
N ILE A 233 13.19 4.18 -7.22
CA ILE A 233 13.34 3.90 -8.65
C ILE A 233 11.94 3.66 -9.27
N PRO A 234 11.65 4.19 -10.48
CA PRO A 234 10.34 4.05 -11.10
C PRO A 234 9.88 2.59 -11.22
N TYR A 235 8.58 2.35 -11.01
CA TYR A 235 7.91 1.03 -11.14
C TYR A 235 8.38 -0.08 -10.20
N MET A 236 9.39 0.12 -9.34
CA MET A 236 9.82 -0.92 -8.40
C MET A 236 8.72 -1.34 -7.43
N HIS A 237 7.79 -0.44 -7.09
CA HIS A 237 6.64 -0.80 -6.26
C HIS A 237 5.67 -1.73 -6.99
N SER A 238 5.47 -1.52 -8.29
CA SER A 238 4.64 -2.41 -9.13
C SER A 238 5.31 -3.78 -9.26
N ILE A 239 6.63 -3.84 -9.38
CA ILE A 239 7.38 -5.12 -9.36
C ILE A 239 7.20 -5.82 -8.01
N PHE A 240 7.26 -5.08 -6.90
CA PHE A 240 6.93 -5.61 -5.58
C PHE A 240 5.53 -6.23 -5.55
N HIS A 241 4.50 -5.57 -6.08
CA HIS A 241 3.14 -6.12 -6.17
C HIS A 241 3.11 -7.46 -6.92
N LEU A 242 3.84 -7.58 -8.03
CA LEU A 242 3.90 -8.84 -8.78
C LEU A 242 4.52 -9.99 -7.96
N TRP A 243 5.55 -9.70 -7.16
CA TRP A 243 6.14 -10.69 -6.25
C TRP A 243 5.20 -11.07 -5.09
N VAL A 244 4.41 -10.13 -4.58
CA VAL A 244 3.38 -10.39 -3.56
C VAL A 244 2.28 -11.30 -4.12
N VAL A 245 1.80 -11.02 -5.34
CA VAL A 245 0.81 -11.86 -6.03
C VAL A 245 1.37 -13.26 -6.29
N ALA A 246 2.60 -13.36 -6.82
CA ALA A 246 3.25 -14.65 -7.05
C ALA A 246 3.40 -15.46 -5.74
N GLY A 247 3.85 -14.83 -4.67
CA GLY A 247 3.96 -15.46 -3.35
C GLY A 247 2.61 -15.96 -2.82
N SER A 248 1.56 -15.16 -3.01
CA SER A 248 0.19 -15.50 -2.58
C SER A 248 -0.42 -16.63 -3.39
N VAL A 249 -0.13 -16.71 -4.70
CA VAL A 249 -0.53 -17.85 -5.53
C VAL A 249 0.15 -19.13 -5.06
N LEU A 250 1.45 -19.09 -4.77
CA LEU A 250 2.17 -20.26 -4.25
C LEU A 250 1.65 -20.70 -2.87
N GLN A 251 1.38 -19.75 -1.97
CA GLN A 251 0.75 -20.02 -0.67
C GLN A 251 -0.66 -20.61 -0.83
N PHE A 252 -1.47 -20.03 -1.72
CA PHE A 252 -2.79 -20.56 -2.03
C PHE A 252 -2.71 -22.00 -2.52
N LEU A 253 -1.78 -22.31 -3.43
CA LEU A 253 -1.59 -23.68 -3.92
C LEU A 253 -1.13 -24.63 -2.81
N ALA A 254 -0.21 -24.19 -1.94
CA ALA A 254 0.21 -24.98 -0.79
C ALA A 254 -0.99 -25.35 0.10
N ILE A 255 -1.83 -24.36 0.45
CA ILE A 255 -3.01 -24.55 1.29
C ILE A 255 -4.06 -25.41 0.57
N ALA A 256 -4.41 -25.04 -0.66
CA ALA A 256 -5.47 -25.66 -1.43
C ALA A 256 -5.16 -27.10 -1.82
N LEU A 257 -3.89 -27.48 -2.01
CA LEU A 257 -3.53 -28.83 -2.47
C LEU A 257 -3.03 -29.74 -1.34
N TYR A 258 -2.42 -29.19 -0.29
CA TYR A 258 -1.68 -29.99 0.71
C TYR A 258 -2.12 -29.77 2.17
N VAL A 259 -2.95 -28.77 2.45
CA VAL A 259 -3.46 -28.50 3.81
C VAL A 259 -4.95 -28.81 3.93
N MET A 260 -5.73 -28.39 2.93
CA MET A 260 -7.18 -28.59 2.86
C MET A 260 -7.57 -29.95 2.33
#